data_AF-X1JB89-F1
#
_entry.id   AF-X1JB89-F1
#
_cell.length_a   1.000
_cell.length_b   1.000
_cell.length_c   1.000
_cell.angle_alpha   90.00
_cell.angle_beta   90.00
_cell.angle_gamma   90.00
#
_symmetry.space_group_name_H-M   'P 1'
#
loop_
_entity.id
_entity.type
_entity.pdbx_description
1 polymer ?
#
loop_
_entity_poly.entity_id
_entity_poly.type
_entity_poly.pdbx_seq_one_letter_code
_entity_poly.pdbx_strand_id
1 'polypeptide(L)'
;LETDAEEKPLVAPENLSKMLQDFTAHFKGKFIFIPASRDTTASYTGFNPRTLILHSNLLGELRTLAQRGGRAERARWRKLRGFISRVSPAIEDMRVLDGDFTFGERESGSDFPICWVGGGHQELLMLIYQLVKQPNAVFGIDEPEVHLHPQLARRFLEVLKEITKNQQIFLATQSPIFIDRADLSNVWLIKKVKGTTEITRLREIEDLKDIVTELGIRPSDIFYANTIVFVEGPSDQIALSILAQKVGVDL
;
A
#
# COMPACT_ATOMS: atom_id res chain seq x y z
N LEU A 1 -5.53 -25.57 44.94
CA LEU A 1 -4.18 -25.00 45.03
C LEU A 1 -3.39 -25.58 43.87
N GLU A 2 -3.73 -25.14 42.67
CA GLU A 2 -2.98 -25.49 41.46
C GLU A 2 -2.01 -24.33 41.23
N THR A 3 -0.74 -24.67 41.31
CA THR A 3 0.40 -23.78 41.17
C THR A 3 0.45 -23.19 39.77
N ASP A 4 0.36 -21.86 39.70
CA ASP A 4 0.75 -21.04 38.56
C ASP A 4 2.15 -21.46 38.10
N ALA A 5 2.22 -22.15 36.96
CA ALA A 5 3.46 -22.32 36.24
C ALA A 5 3.82 -20.94 35.66
N GLU A 6 4.69 -20.21 36.35
CA GLU A 6 5.32 -19.00 35.81
C GLU A 6 6.00 -19.38 34.47
N GLU A 7 5.38 -18.99 33.35
CA GLU A 7 6.00 -19.02 32.04
C GLU A 7 7.25 -18.13 32.08
N LYS A 8 8.41 -18.77 32.26
CA LYS A 8 9.70 -18.10 32.11
C LYS A 8 9.72 -17.38 30.76
N PRO A 9 10.04 -16.08 30.73
CA PRO A 9 10.14 -15.37 29.46
C PRO A 9 11.18 -16.06 28.57
N LEU A 10 10.80 -16.35 27.32
CA LEU A 10 11.61 -17.02 26.29
C LEU A 10 12.97 -16.33 26.04
N VAL A 11 13.14 -15.08 26.49
CA VAL A 11 14.36 -14.29 26.39
C VAL A 11 14.60 -13.57 27.71
N ALA A 12 15.79 -13.70 28.28
CA ALA A 12 16.19 -12.94 29.46
C ALA A 12 16.12 -11.42 29.19
N PRO A 13 15.66 -10.58 30.13
CA PRO A 13 15.51 -9.13 29.92
C PRO A 13 16.77 -8.45 29.39
N GLU A 14 17.95 -8.88 29.86
CA GLU A 14 19.25 -8.38 29.43
C GLU A 14 19.54 -8.69 27.95
N ASN A 15 19.15 -9.88 27.48
CA ASN A 15 19.29 -10.28 26.09
C ASN A 15 18.33 -9.47 25.20
N LEU A 16 17.11 -9.20 25.67
CA LEU A 16 16.15 -8.36 24.95
C LEU A 16 16.66 -6.92 24.82
N SER A 17 17.17 -6.32 25.90
CA SER A 17 17.74 -4.98 25.87
C SER A 17 18.92 -4.87 24.90
N LYS A 18 19.81 -5.88 24.91
CA LYS A 18 20.94 -5.94 23.98
C LYS A 18 20.48 -6.10 22.52
N MET A 19 19.53 -7.00 22.26
CA MET A 19 18.93 -7.18 20.93
C MET A 19 18.27 -5.88 20.44
N LEU A 20 17.55 -5.17 21.31
CA LEU A 20 16.92 -3.89 20.95
C LEU A 20 17.95 -2.79 20.68
N GLN A 21 19.07 -2.76 21.41
CA GLN A 21 20.17 -1.85 21.12
C GLN A 21 20.81 -2.15 19.76
N ASP A 22 21.14 -3.42 19.50
CA ASP A 22 21.75 -3.85 18.25
C ASP A 22 20.80 -3.62 17.06
N PHE A 23 19.50 -3.90 17.25
CA PHE A 23 18.45 -3.59 16.28
C PHE A 23 18.38 -2.08 16.01
N THR A 24 18.28 -1.27 17.06
CA THR A 24 18.22 0.20 16.92
C THR A 24 19.47 0.74 16.20
N ALA A 25 20.66 0.23 16.53
CA ALA A 25 21.90 0.62 15.87
C ALA A 25 21.92 0.20 14.38
N HIS A 26 21.39 -0.98 14.06
CA HIS A 26 21.31 -1.49 12.69
C HIS A 26 20.37 -0.65 11.80
N PHE A 27 19.25 -0.19 12.37
CA PHE A 27 18.21 0.56 11.66
C PHE A 27 18.38 2.08 11.69
N LYS A 28 19.25 2.60 12.57
CA LYS A 28 19.49 4.04 12.74
C LYS A 28 19.88 4.71 11.42
N GLY A 29 19.03 5.64 10.96
CA GLY A 29 19.24 6.39 9.72
C GLY A 29 18.97 5.62 8.43
N LYS A 30 18.52 4.35 8.52
CA LYS A 30 18.17 3.50 7.36
C LYS A 30 16.68 3.13 7.33
N PHE A 31 15.99 3.20 8.46
CA PHE A 31 14.57 2.90 8.53
C PHE A 31 13.72 4.10 8.12
N ILE A 32 12.79 3.89 7.18
CA ILE A 32 11.83 4.88 6.72
C ILE A 32 10.44 4.32 6.97
N PHE A 33 9.65 5.03 7.79
CA PHE A 33 8.27 4.67 8.08
C PHE A 33 7.31 5.52 7.24
N ILE A 34 6.35 4.86 6.59
CA ILE A 34 5.27 5.48 5.84
C ILE A 34 3.96 5.13 6.56
N PRO A 35 3.33 6.09 7.28
CA PRO A 35 2.10 5.85 8.05
C PRO A 35 0.90 5.63 7.13
N ALA A 36 -0.21 5.09 7.66
CA ALA A 36 -1.49 4.98 6.94
C ALA A 36 -2.15 6.35 6.68
N SER A 37 -2.02 7.29 7.61
CA SER A 37 -2.53 8.66 7.48
C SER A 37 -1.63 9.48 6.55
N ARG A 38 -1.99 9.52 5.26
CA ARG A 38 -1.20 10.18 4.21
C ARG A 38 -1.93 11.37 3.58
N ASP A 39 -3.15 11.63 4.03
CA ASP A 39 -3.91 12.80 3.62
C ASP A 39 -3.17 14.06 4.04
N THR A 40 -2.63 14.76 3.06
CA THR A 40 -2.17 16.11 3.28
C THR A 40 -3.14 17.10 2.68
N THR A 41 -3.55 18.06 3.49
CA THR A 41 -4.25 19.26 3.04
C THR A 41 -3.27 20.18 2.32
N ALA A 42 -2.61 19.68 1.28
CA ALA A 42 -1.79 20.50 0.40
C ALA A 42 -2.74 21.23 -0.57
N SER A 43 -2.91 22.53 -0.36
CA SER A 43 -3.63 23.40 -1.31
C SER A 43 -2.84 23.48 -2.61
N TYR A 44 -3.27 22.77 -3.65
CA TYR A 44 -2.73 22.95 -5.00
C TYR A 44 -3.18 24.30 -5.54
N THR A 45 -2.24 25.20 -5.86
CA THR A 45 -2.54 26.55 -6.37
C THR A 45 -2.80 26.57 -7.88
N GLY A 46 -3.35 25.50 -8.45
CA GLY A 46 -3.66 25.35 -9.88
C GLY A 46 -5.17 25.31 -10.19
N PHE A 47 -5.52 25.11 -11.46
CA PHE A 47 -6.91 25.06 -11.92
C PHE A 47 -7.69 23.90 -11.26
N ASN A 48 -8.64 24.27 -10.39
CA ASN A 48 -9.61 23.43 -9.68
C ASN A 48 -9.00 22.49 -8.61
N PRO A 49 -8.98 22.88 -7.32
CA PRO A 49 -8.22 22.18 -6.29
C PRO A 49 -9.00 20.98 -5.76
N ARG A 50 -8.82 19.82 -6.38
CA ARG A 50 -9.01 18.56 -5.63
C ARG A 50 -7.88 18.44 -4.61
N THR A 51 -8.19 18.01 -3.40
CA THR A 51 -7.18 17.74 -2.37
C THR A 51 -6.22 16.68 -2.89
N LEU A 52 -4.92 17.01 -2.92
CA LEU A 52 -3.87 16.08 -3.32
C LEU A 52 -3.45 15.23 -2.13
N ILE A 53 -3.24 13.94 -2.36
CA ILE A 53 -2.57 13.07 -1.38
C ILE A 53 -1.05 13.36 -1.38
N LEU A 54 -0.54 13.90 -2.50
CA LEU A 54 0.88 14.22 -2.67
C LEU A 54 1.29 15.52 -1.97
N HIS A 55 2.31 15.44 -1.13
CA HIS A 55 2.99 16.63 -0.58
C HIS A 55 3.59 17.50 -1.70
N SER A 56 3.54 18.83 -1.55
CA SER A 56 4.11 19.80 -2.50
C SER A 56 5.60 19.58 -2.79
N ASN A 57 6.37 19.18 -1.77
CA ASN A 57 7.80 18.85 -1.93
C ASN A 57 8.02 17.68 -2.90
N LEU A 58 7.18 16.65 -2.83
CA LEU A 58 7.26 15.48 -3.69
C LEU A 58 7.00 15.85 -5.16
N LEU A 59 6.03 16.72 -5.43
CA LEU A 59 5.78 17.21 -6.79
C LEU A 59 6.98 17.97 -7.36
N GLY A 60 7.64 18.80 -6.55
CA GLY A 60 8.88 19.47 -6.96
C GLY A 60 10.00 18.50 -7.30
N GLU A 61 10.16 17.44 -6.48
CA GLU A 61 11.13 16.38 -6.75
C GLU A 61 10.79 15.59 -8.01
N LEU A 62 9.53 15.23 -8.23
CA LEU A 62 9.06 14.51 -9.42
C LEU A 62 9.25 15.34 -10.70
N ARG A 63 8.93 16.65 -10.65
CA ARG A 63 9.19 17.58 -11.76
C ARG A 63 10.68 17.65 -12.08
N THR A 64 11.51 17.75 -11.04
CA THR A 64 12.97 17.75 -11.21
C THR A 64 13.43 16.44 -11.83
N LEU A 65 12.98 15.29 -11.31
CA LEU A 65 13.34 13.96 -11.81
C LEU A 65 12.93 13.74 -13.28
N ALA A 66 11.78 14.29 -13.68
CA ALA A 66 11.26 14.19 -15.05
C ALA A 66 12.03 15.07 -16.05
N GLN A 67 12.41 16.29 -15.65
CA GLN A 67 13.01 17.28 -16.56
C GLN A 67 14.54 17.32 -16.52
N ARG A 68 15.14 17.02 -15.37
CA ARG A 68 16.57 17.23 -15.10
C ARG A 68 17.14 15.99 -14.41
N GLY A 69 18.07 15.32 -15.07
CA GLY A 69 18.69 14.16 -14.43
C GLY A 69 20.04 13.82 -15.01
N GLY A 70 21.01 13.57 -14.12
CA GLY A 70 22.20 12.81 -14.43
C GLY A 70 21.87 11.35 -14.75
N ARG A 71 22.90 10.51 -14.88
CA ARG A 71 22.72 9.10 -15.23
C ARG A 71 21.88 8.35 -14.17
N ALA A 72 22.06 8.68 -12.89
CA ALA A 72 21.36 8.04 -11.77
C ALA A 72 19.87 8.41 -11.70
N GLU A 73 19.55 9.69 -11.87
CA GLU A 73 18.18 10.21 -11.90
C GLU A 73 17.41 9.62 -13.07
N ARG A 74 18.01 9.55 -14.26
CA ARG A 74 17.38 8.89 -15.42
C ARG A 74 17.12 7.40 -15.19
N ALA A 75 17.99 6.72 -14.45
CA ALA A 75 17.77 5.33 -14.08
C ALA A 75 16.62 5.17 -13.08
N ARG A 76 16.52 6.04 -12.06
CA ARG A 76 15.40 6.09 -11.12
C ARG A 76 14.08 6.40 -11.83
N TRP A 77 14.07 7.40 -12.71
CA TRP A 77 12.90 7.75 -13.52
C TRP A 77 12.42 6.58 -14.38
N ARG A 78 13.34 5.86 -15.03
CA ARG A 78 13.00 4.67 -15.81
C ARG A 78 12.40 3.56 -14.95
N LYS A 79 12.97 3.29 -13.76
CA LYS A 79 12.43 2.31 -12.80
C LYS A 79 11.02 2.70 -12.35
N LEU A 80 10.84 3.96 -11.94
CA LEU A 80 9.56 4.50 -11.51
C LEU A 80 8.48 4.34 -12.59
N ARG A 81 8.77 4.75 -13.83
CA ARG A 81 7.85 4.55 -14.98
C ARG A 81 7.55 3.07 -15.24
N GLY A 82 8.56 2.21 -15.18
CA GLY A 82 8.37 0.77 -15.36
C GLY A 82 7.46 0.15 -14.31
N PHE A 83 7.55 0.58 -13.05
CA PHE A 83 6.66 0.11 -11.99
C PHE A 83 5.25 0.68 -12.12
N ILE A 84 5.10 1.98 -12.35
CA ILE A 84 3.78 2.62 -12.48
C ILE A 84 2.98 2.03 -13.65
N SER A 85 3.60 1.87 -14.82
CA SER A 85 2.93 1.27 -16.00
C SER A 85 2.50 -0.19 -15.78
N ARG A 86 3.17 -0.93 -14.89
CA ARG A 86 2.78 -2.30 -14.52
C ARG A 86 1.62 -2.34 -13.54
N VAL A 87 1.59 -1.41 -12.58
CA VAL A 87 0.49 -1.34 -11.61
C VAL A 87 -0.78 -0.77 -12.27
N SER A 88 -0.63 0.30 -13.05
CA SER A 88 -1.72 0.92 -13.80
C SER A 88 -1.39 0.98 -15.30
N PRO A 89 -1.81 -0.03 -16.08
CA PRO A 89 -1.65 -0.08 -17.53
C PRO A 89 -2.38 1.03 -18.30
N ALA A 90 -3.39 1.64 -17.66
CA ALA A 90 -4.11 2.80 -18.18
C ALA A 90 -3.19 4.02 -18.29
N ILE A 91 -2.15 4.11 -17.44
CA ILE A 91 -1.14 5.16 -17.52
C ILE A 91 -0.08 4.74 -18.54
N GLU A 92 0.01 5.49 -19.64
CA GLU A 92 0.99 5.29 -20.69
C GLU A 92 2.36 5.86 -20.32
N ASP A 93 2.40 7.11 -19.86
CA ASP A 93 3.64 7.82 -19.52
C ASP A 93 3.39 8.87 -18.42
N MET A 94 4.49 9.37 -17.87
CA MET A 94 4.50 10.48 -16.91
C MET A 94 5.34 11.60 -17.50
N ARG A 95 4.83 12.84 -17.49
CA ARG A 95 5.50 13.98 -18.12
C ARG A 95 5.32 15.24 -17.28
N VAL A 96 6.01 16.31 -17.69
CA VAL A 96 5.75 17.65 -17.14
C VAL A 96 5.32 18.55 -18.29
N LEU A 97 4.08 19.03 -18.25
CA LEU A 97 3.48 19.93 -19.23
C LEU A 97 3.09 21.23 -18.54
N ASP A 98 3.48 22.36 -19.12
CA ASP A 98 3.20 23.70 -18.58
C ASP A 98 3.60 23.90 -17.10
N GLY A 99 4.64 23.18 -16.67
CA GLY A 99 5.14 23.20 -15.30
C GLY A 99 4.44 22.23 -14.35
N ASP A 100 3.39 21.54 -14.79
CA ASP A 100 2.60 20.59 -14.02
C ASP A 100 2.95 19.14 -14.35
N PHE A 101 2.93 18.29 -13.32
CA PHE A 101 3.20 16.87 -13.48
C PHE A 101 1.93 16.17 -13.95
N THR A 102 2.02 15.46 -15.08
CA THR A 102 0.86 14.85 -15.76
C THR A 102 1.04 13.35 -15.95
N PHE A 103 -0.09 12.64 -15.98
CA PHE A 103 -0.19 11.27 -16.47
C PHE A 103 -0.82 11.26 -17.85
N GLY A 104 -0.11 10.65 -18.81
CA GLY A 104 -0.67 10.35 -20.12
C GLY A 104 -1.54 9.10 -20.04
N GLU A 105 -2.81 9.20 -20.39
CA GLU A 105 -3.74 8.08 -20.44
C GLU A 105 -3.67 7.38 -21.80
N ARG A 106 -3.54 6.05 -21.78
CA ARG A 106 -3.36 5.22 -22.97
C ARG A 106 -4.56 5.22 -23.91
N GLU A 107 -5.77 5.24 -23.39
CA GLU A 107 -6.98 5.10 -24.21
C GLU A 107 -7.37 6.40 -24.92
N SER A 108 -7.37 7.52 -24.20
CA SER A 108 -7.69 8.83 -24.77
C SER A 108 -6.50 9.51 -25.45
N GLY A 109 -5.27 9.07 -25.17
CA GLY A 109 -4.05 9.77 -25.57
C GLY A 109 -3.89 11.15 -24.91
N SER A 110 -4.70 11.46 -23.89
CA SER A 110 -4.73 12.76 -23.23
C SER A 110 -3.84 12.76 -21.98
N ASP A 111 -3.21 13.89 -21.69
CA ASP A 111 -2.45 14.10 -20.47
C ASP A 111 -3.32 14.78 -19.41
N PHE A 112 -3.36 14.20 -18.22
CA PHE A 112 -4.13 14.72 -17.08
C PHE A 112 -3.18 15.22 -15.98
N PRO A 113 -3.38 16.43 -15.45
CA PRO A 113 -2.70 16.87 -14.24
C PRO A 113 -2.89 15.88 -13.10
N ILE A 114 -1.83 15.63 -12.33
CA ILE A 114 -1.86 14.66 -11.23
C ILE A 114 -2.99 14.92 -10.21
N CYS A 115 -3.41 16.17 -10.04
CA CYS A 115 -4.53 16.55 -9.17
C CYS A 115 -5.90 16.08 -9.66
N TRP A 116 -6.04 15.72 -10.93
CA TRP A 116 -7.28 15.19 -11.48
C TRP A 116 -7.34 13.67 -11.46
N VAL A 117 -6.19 13.02 -11.29
CA VAL A 117 -6.08 11.57 -11.20
C VAL A 117 -6.63 11.09 -9.85
N GLY A 118 -7.34 9.96 -9.85
CA GLY A 118 -7.89 9.35 -8.64
C GLY A 118 -6.83 9.08 -7.55
N GLY A 119 -7.24 9.22 -6.29
CA GLY A 119 -6.36 9.17 -5.13
C GLY A 119 -5.46 7.94 -5.07
N GLY A 120 -5.97 6.77 -5.43
CA GLY A 120 -5.18 5.54 -5.44
C GLY A 120 -3.98 5.56 -6.40
N HIS A 121 -4.06 6.27 -7.52
CA HIS A 121 -2.91 6.40 -8.42
C HIS A 121 -1.87 7.40 -7.89
N GLN A 122 -2.32 8.46 -7.22
CA GLN A 122 -1.43 9.41 -6.54
C GLN A 122 -0.67 8.70 -5.41
N GLU A 123 -1.39 7.92 -4.61
CA GLU A 123 -0.87 7.06 -3.54
C GLU A 123 0.23 6.12 -4.05
N LEU A 124 -0.05 5.37 -5.12
CA LEU A 124 0.93 4.47 -5.76
C LEU A 124 2.18 5.20 -6.23
N LEU A 125 2.01 6.37 -6.86
CA LEU A 125 3.13 7.18 -7.32
C LEU A 125 4.05 7.55 -6.16
N MET A 126 3.47 8.01 -5.05
CA MET A 126 4.23 8.36 -3.86
C MET A 126 4.95 7.14 -3.28
N LEU A 127 4.26 6.03 -3.04
CA LEU A 127 4.86 4.83 -2.43
C LEU A 127 6.01 4.29 -3.27
N ILE A 128 5.77 4.10 -4.58
CA ILE A 128 6.79 3.57 -5.50
C ILE A 128 7.97 4.54 -5.63
N TYR A 129 7.70 5.86 -5.68
CA TYR A 129 8.77 6.85 -5.73
C TYR A 129 9.67 6.79 -4.49
N GLN A 130 9.12 6.69 -3.28
CA GLN A 130 9.90 6.58 -2.05
C GLN A 130 10.82 5.35 -2.06
N LEU A 131 10.28 4.19 -2.47
CA LEU A 131 11.04 2.94 -2.61
C LEU A 131 12.18 3.08 -3.62
N VAL A 132 11.92 3.67 -4.79
CA VAL A 132 12.93 3.86 -5.84
C VAL A 132 14.00 4.90 -5.45
N LYS A 133 13.62 5.93 -4.68
CA LYS A 133 14.52 6.99 -4.23
C LYS A 133 15.58 6.46 -3.28
N GLN A 134 15.21 5.54 -2.38
CA GLN A 134 16.04 5.04 -1.29
C GLN A 134 16.22 3.51 -1.37
N PRO A 135 16.94 2.98 -2.38
CA PRO A 135 17.04 1.53 -2.61
C PRO A 135 17.78 0.76 -1.49
N ASN A 136 18.52 1.45 -0.62
CA ASN A 136 19.27 0.86 0.49
C ASN A 136 18.59 1.03 1.86
N ALA A 137 17.41 1.66 1.90
CA ALA A 137 16.64 1.85 3.13
C ALA A 137 15.85 0.59 3.47
N VAL A 138 15.45 0.47 4.74
CA VAL A 138 14.43 -0.48 5.17
C VAL A 138 13.14 0.26 5.36
N PHE A 139 12.07 -0.20 4.73
CA PHE A 139 10.77 0.46 4.79
C PHE A 139 9.83 -0.24 5.77
N GLY A 140 9.08 0.55 6.53
CA GLY A 140 7.85 0.11 7.17
C GLY A 140 6.68 0.87 6.56
N ILE A 141 5.70 0.18 5.99
CA ILE A 141 4.54 0.78 5.34
C ILE A 141 3.30 0.28 6.05
N ASP A 142 2.51 1.21 6.56
CA ASP A 142 1.29 0.94 7.30
C ASP A 142 0.08 1.21 6.42
N GLU A 143 -0.76 0.19 6.20
CA GLU A 143 -1.92 0.16 5.30
C GLU A 143 -1.57 0.60 3.86
N PRO A 144 -0.72 -0.17 3.13
CA PRO A 144 -0.35 0.12 1.73
C PRO A 144 -1.55 0.14 0.75
N GLU A 145 -2.69 -0.45 1.12
CA GLU A 145 -3.94 -0.52 0.37
C GLU A 145 -4.81 0.74 0.45
N VAL A 146 -4.52 1.68 1.36
CA VAL A 146 -5.35 2.86 1.57
C VAL A 146 -5.52 3.61 0.25
N HIS A 147 -6.76 3.95 -0.10
CA HIS A 147 -7.15 4.57 -1.38
C HIS A 147 -6.98 3.71 -2.64
N LEU A 148 -6.45 2.49 -2.57
CA LEU A 148 -6.23 1.64 -3.73
C LEU A 148 -7.45 0.79 -4.06
N HIS A 149 -7.84 0.77 -5.33
CA HIS A 149 -8.74 -0.25 -5.84
C HIS A 149 -8.10 -1.65 -5.66
N PRO A 150 -8.86 -2.71 -5.30
CA PRO A 150 -8.31 -4.05 -5.05
C PRO A 150 -7.40 -4.58 -6.16
N GLN A 151 -7.71 -4.28 -7.42
CA GLN A 151 -6.89 -4.70 -8.55
C GLN A 151 -5.54 -3.96 -8.63
N LEU A 152 -5.50 -2.69 -8.24
CA LEU A 152 -4.25 -1.93 -8.12
C LEU A 152 -3.42 -2.45 -6.96
N ALA A 153 -4.04 -2.74 -5.80
CA ALA A 153 -3.36 -3.33 -4.64
C ALA A 153 -2.69 -4.68 -4.99
N ARG A 154 -3.39 -5.57 -5.73
CA ARG A 154 -2.81 -6.84 -6.20
C ARG A 154 -1.57 -6.63 -7.09
N ARG A 155 -1.65 -5.71 -8.06
CA ARG A 155 -0.51 -5.42 -8.94
C ARG A 155 0.62 -4.71 -8.20
N PHE A 156 0.28 -3.91 -7.19
CA PHE A 156 1.27 -3.26 -6.33
C PHE A 156 2.03 -4.28 -5.49
N LEU A 157 1.36 -5.29 -4.93
CA LEU A 157 2.03 -6.41 -4.25
C LEU A 157 3.05 -7.10 -5.16
N GLU A 158 2.71 -7.35 -6.43
CA GLU A 158 3.65 -7.95 -7.40
C GLU A 158 4.87 -7.05 -7.67
N VAL A 159 4.68 -5.73 -7.71
CA VAL A 159 5.80 -4.77 -7.79
C VAL A 159 6.63 -4.78 -6.51
N LEU A 160 6.00 -4.83 -5.33
CA LEU A 160 6.69 -4.91 -4.05
C LEU A 160 7.58 -6.15 -3.98
N LYS A 161 7.08 -7.33 -4.41
CA LYS A 161 7.86 -8.59 -4.48
C LYS A 161 9.13 -8.47 -5.33
N GLU A 162 9.10 -7.62 -6.36
CA GLU A 162 10.29 -7.38 -7.17
C GLU A 162 11.27 -6.43 -6.48
N ILE A 163 10.76 -5.38 -5.84
CA ILE A 163 11.57 -4.43 -5.08
C ILE A 163 12.24 -5.15 -3.91
N THR A 164 11.54 -6.06 -3.23
CA THR A 164 12.06 -6.77 -2.06
C THR A 164 13.24 -7.69 -2.35
N LYS A 165 13.50 -8.03 -3.63
CA LYS A 165 14.71 -8.77 -4.02
C LYS A 165 16.01 -8.05 -3.63
N ASN A 166 15.97 -6.72 -3.47
CA ASN A 166 17.14 -5.91 -3.15
C ASN A 166 16.93 -5.02 -1.92
N GLN A 167 15.76 -5.09 -1.27
CA GLN A 167 15.34 -4.13 -0.25
C GLN A 167 14.43 -4.79 0.80
N GLN A 168 14.61 -4.48 2.08
CA GLN A 168 13.71 -4.95 3.12
C GLN A 168 12.49 -4.03 3.23
N ILE A 169 11.28 -4.61 3.21
CA ILE A 169 10.02 -3.90 3.39
C ILE A 169 9.16 -4.67 4.40
N PHE A 170 8.72 -3.99 5.46
CA PHE A 170 7.71 -4.47 6.39
C PHE A 170 6.38 -3.82 6.04
N LEU A 171 5.33 -4.63 5.90
CA LEU A 171 3.97 -4.17 5.67
C LEU A 171 3.11 -4.47 6.89
N ALA A 172 2.39 -3.47 7.38
CA ALA A 172 1.26 -3.66 8.28
C ALA A 172 -0.02 -3.38 7.46
N THR A 173 -1.01 -4.27 7.54
CA THR A 173 -2.17 -4.24 6.63
C THR A 173 -3.34 -4.98 7.27
N GLN A 174 -4.54 -4.46 7.07
CA GLN A 174 -5.81 -5.15 7.37
C GLN A 174 -6.43 -5.76 6.11
N SER A 175 -5.78 -5.67 4.96
CA SER A 175 -6.25 -6.24 3.71
C SER A 175 -5.71 -7.65 3.46
N PRO A 176 -6.59 -8.62 3.16
CA PRO A 176 -6.14 -9.96 2.78
C PRO A 176 -5.43 -9.97 1.41
N ILE A 177 -5.49 -8.87 0.64
CA ILE A 177 -4.86 -8.76 -0.68
C ILE A 177 -3.34 -8.84 -0.59
N PHE A 178 -2.75 -8.32 0.49
CA PHE A 178 -1.30 -8.30 0.70
C PHE A 178 -0.75 -9.62 1.26
N ILE A 179 -1.61 -10.61 1.49
CA ILE A 179 -1.23 -11.93 1.97
C ILE A 179 -0.93 -12.81 0.77
N ASP A 180 0.36 -13.07 0.55
CA ASP A 180 0.78 -14.00 -0.50
C ASP A 180 0.54 -15.44 -0.06
N ARG A 181 -0.53 -16.04 -0.59
CA ARG A 181 -0.86 -17.45 -0.33
C ARG A 181 0.22 -18.42 -0.80
N ALA A 182 1.08 -18.01 -1.73
CA ALA A 182 2.18 -18.84 -2.23
C ALA A 182 3.40 -18.81 -1.30
N ASP A 183 3.52 -17.82 -0.41
CA ASP A 183 4.63 -17.67 0.53
C ASP A 183 4.15 -17.09 1.87
N LEU A 184 3.59 -17.97 2.70
CA LEU A 184 3.15 -17.62 4.06
C LEU A 184 4.31 -17.41 5.03
N SER A 185 5.54 -17.78 4.64
CA SER A 185 6.70 -17.68 5.52
C SER A 185 7.01 -16.24 5.91
N ASN A 186 6.55 -15.26 5.12
CA ASN A 186 6.73 -13.84 5.39
C ASN A 186 5.49 -13.16 6.01
N VAL A 187 4.57 -13.95 6.58
CA VAL A 187 3.33 -13.45 7.18
C VAL A 187 3.31 -13.72 8.68
N TRP A 188 3.01 -12.65 9.45
CA TRP A 188 2.81 -12.71 10.90
C TRP A 188 1.43 -12.19 11.23
N LEU A 189 0.65 -13.00 11.94
CA LEU A 189 -0.62 -12.60 12.52
C LEU A 189 -0.36 -12.01 13.91
N ILE A 190 -0.80 -10.79 14.12
CA ILE A 190 -0.70 -10.08 15.40
C ILE A 190 -2.13 -9.88 15.92
N LYS A 191 -2.45 -10.42 17.09
CA LYS A 191 -3.78 -10.31 17.70
C LYS A 191 -3.68 -9.97 19.19
N LYS A 192 -4.72 -9.33 19.71
CA LYS A 192 -4.81 -8.99 21.13
C LYS A 192 -5.71 -10.00 21.85
N VAL A 193 -5.14 -10.84 22.71
CA VAL A 193 -5.88 -11.86 23.47
C VAL A 193 -5.79 -11.52 24.96
N LYS A 194 -6.94 -11.36 25.62
CA LYS A 194 -7.01 -11.12 27.09
C LYS A 194 -6.09 -10.00 27.60
N GLY A 195 -5.85 -8.97 26.79
CA GLY A 195 -4.98 -7.83 27.14
C GLY A 195 -3.50 -8.01 26.81
N THR A 196 -3.07 -9.20 26.38
CA THR A 196 -1.72 -9.46 25.86
C THR A 196 -1.70 -9.44 24.34
N THR A 197 -0.53 -9.21 23.75
CA THR A 197 -0.32 -9.28 22.29
C THR A 197 0.28 -10.63 21.96
N GLU A 198 -0.42 -11.42 21.15
CA GLU A 198 0.07 -12.68 20.60
C GLU A 198 0.54 -12.46 19.17
N ILE A 199 1.71 -13.01 18.83
CA ILE A 199 2.30 -12.93 17.49
C ILE A 199 2.55 -14.35 17.01
N THR A 200 1.91 -14.72 15.91
CA THR A 200 2.03 -16.05 15.31
C THR A 200 2.54 -15.91 13.88
N ARG A 201 3.64 -16.61 13.57
CA ARG A 201 4.12 -16.73 12.18
C ARG A 201 3.32 -17.82 11.48
N LEU A 202 2.77 -17.51 10.32
CA LEU A 202 2.00 -18.47 9.54
C LEU A 202 2.93 -19.44 8.83
N ARG A 203 2.50 -20.70 8.74
CA ARG A 203 3.28 -21.76 8.09
C ARG A 203 2.45 -22.54 7.10
N GLU A 204 1.18 -22.79 7.43
CA GLU A 204 0.30 -23.65 6.66
C GLU A 204 -0.92 -22.87 6.15
N ILE A 205 -1.55 -23.39 5.09
CA ILE A 205 -2.74 -22.77 4.47
C ILE A 205 -3.91 -22.76 5.47
N GLU A 206 -3.97 -23.73 6.38
CA GLU A 206 -4.96 -23.81 7.44
C GLU A 206 -4.94 -22.58 8.34
N ASP A 207 -3.76 -21.97 8.55
CA ASP A 207 -3.60 -20.76 9.39
C ASP A 207 -4.29 -19.54 8.76
N LEU A 208 -4.60 -19.57 7.45
CA LEU A 208 -5.34 -18.49 6.79
C LEU A 208 -6.76 -18.32 7.35
N LYS A 209 -7.34 -19.37 7.95
CA LYS A 209 -8.67 -19.30 8.59
C LYS A 209 -8.67 -18.32 9.76
N ASP A 210 -7.58 -18.29 10.52
CA ASP A 210 -7.44 -17.39 11.66
C ASP A 210 -7.37 -15.94 11.18
N ILE A 211 -6.68 -15.67 10.08
CA ILE A 211 -6.65 -14.32 9.48
C ILE A 211 -8.03 -13.91 9.00
N VAL A 212 -8.72 -14.77 8.23
CA VAL A 212 -10.05 -14.48 7.69
C VAL A 212 -11.01 -14.14 8.84
N THR A 213 -10.93 -14.89 9.94
CA THR A 213 -11.73 -14.65 11.15
C THR A 213 -11.35 -13.33 11.84
N GLU A 214 -10.06 -13.04 11.99
CA GLU A 214 -9.55 -11.82 12.64
C GLU A 214 -9.87 -10.56 11.81
N LEU A 215 -9.79 -10.64 10.49
CA LEU A 215 -10.23 -9.59 9.56
C LEU A 215 -11.76 -9.43 9.53
N GLY A 216 -12.50 -10.27 10.27
CA GLY A 216 -13.97 -10.23 10.32
C GLY A 216 -14.65 -10.70 9.04
N ILE A 217 -13.92 -11.30 8.10
CA ILE A 217 -14.45 -11.82 6.84
C ILE A 217 -15.18 -13.11 7.16
N ARG A 218 -16.51 -13.11 7.04
CA ARG A 218 -17.29 -14.33 7.30
C ARG A 218 -17.40 -15.11 6.00
N PRO A 219 -17.19 -16.44 6.01
CA PRO A 219 -17.51 -17.27 4.85
C PRO A 219 -18.96 -17.05 4.37
N SER A 220 -19.89 -16.76 5.28
CA SER A 220 -21.27 -16.40 4.96
C SER A 220 -21.39 -15.21 4.00
N ASP A 221 -20.48 -14.24 4.04
CA ASP A 221 -20.51 -13.04 3.18
C ASP A 221 -20.20 -13.40 1.71
N ILE A 222 -19.44 -14.48 1.50
CA ILE A 222 -19.09 -15.01 0.19
C ILE A 222 -20.15 -16.02 -0.29
N PHE A 223 -20.73 -16.80 0.62
CA PHE A 223 -21.67 -17.88 0.30
C PHE A 223 -23.14 -17.46 0.19
N TYR A 224 -23.57 -16.35 0.82
CA TYR A 224 -24.94 -15.83 0.72
C TYR A 224 -25.11 -14.72 -0.33
N ALA A 225 -24.01 -14.22 -0.91
CA ALA A 225 -24.09 -13.30 -2.03
C ALA A 225 -24.29 -14.09 -3.33
N ASN A 226 -25.42 -13.89 -4.02
CA ASN A 226 -25.61 -14.45 -5.37
C ASN A 226 -24.57 -13.86 -6.35
N THR A 227 -24.08 -12.65 -6.09
CA THR A 227 -23.02 -11.96 -6.82
C THR A 227 -22.41 -10.87 -5.93
N ILE A 228 -21.10 -10.68 -5.99
CA ILE A 228 -20.41 -9.57 -5.31
C ILE A 228 -20.02 -8.53 -6.36
N VAL A 229 -20.49 -7.30 -6.20
CA VAL A 229 -20.17 -6.17 -7.10
C VAL A 229 -19.20 -5.22 -6.39
N PHE A 230 -17.99 -5.08 -6.93
CA PHE A 230 -17.02 -4.10 -6.45
C PHE A 230 -17.24 -2.76 -7.16
N VAL A 231 -17.27 -1.68 -6.40
CA VAL A 231 -17.48 -0.31 -6.90
C VAL A 231 -16.33 0.60 -6.47
N GLU A 232 -16.02 1.64 -7.25
CA GLU A 232 -14.85 2.48 -7.03
C GLU A 232 -15.04 3.47 -5.87
N GLY A 233 -16.28 3.83 -5.54
CA GLY A 233 -16.60 4.68 -4.41
C GLY A 233 -18.09 4.82 -4.09
N PRO A 234 -18.45 5.67 -3.11
CA PRO A 234 -19.83 5.84 -2.64
C PRO A 234 -20.82 6.29 -3.72
N SER A 235 -20.34 7.09 -4.69
CA SER A 235 -21.15 7.54 -5.82
C SER A 235 -21.59 6.39 -6.72
N ASP A 236 -20.70 5.43 -6.97
CA ASP A 236 -20.98 4.26 -7.80
C ASP A 236 -21.94 3.31 -7.08
N GLN A 237 -21.80 3.15 -5.76
CA GLN A 237 -22.74 2.38 -4.95
C GLN A 237 -24.16 2.93 -5.09
N ILE A 238 -24.33 4.25 -4.93
CA ILE A 238 -25.64 4.91 -5.07
C ILE A 238 -26.18 4.77 -6.50
N ALA A 239 -25.33 4.99 -7.51
CA ALA A 239 -25.73 4.89 -8.91
C ALA A 239 -26.18 3.46 -9.27
N LEU A 240 -25.44 2.43 -8.83
CA LEU A 240 -25.79 1.03 -9.04
C LEU A 240 -27.07 0.63 -8.29
N SER A 241 -27.26 1.09 -7.06
CA SER A 241 -28.52 0.84 -6.33
C SER A 241 -29.73 1.47 -7.04
N ILE A 242 -29.59 2.71 -7.54
CA ILE A 242 -30.66 3.37 -8.30
C ILE A 242 -30.92 2.66 -9.64
N LEU A 243 -29.87 2.24 -10.32
CA LEU A 243 -29.97 1.51 -11.57
C LEU A 243 -30.70 0.18 -11.35
N ALA A 244 -30.27 -0.60 -10.36
CA ALA A 244 -30.85 -1.89 -10.01
C ALA A 244 -32.35 -1.78 -9.71
N GLN A 245 -32.75 -0.79 -8.91
CA GLN A 245 -34.17 -0.49 -8.66
C GLN A 245 -34.94 -0.18 -9.96
N LYS A 246 -34.34 0.56 -10.90
CA LYS A 246 -34.98 0.88 -12.19
C LYS A 246 -35.10 -0.33 -13.12
N VAL A 247 -34.19 -1.29 -13.05
CA VAL A 247 -34.26 -2.52 -13.87
C VAL A 247 -35.02 -3.65 -13.16
N GLY A 248 -35.57 -3.40 -11.96
CA GLY A 248 -36.31 -4.39 -11.18
C GLY A 248 -35.44 -5.48 -10.55
N VAL A 249 -34.16 -5.18 -10.31
CA VAL A 249 -33.20 -6.07 -9.67
C VAL A 249 -32.95 -5.57 -8.25
N ASP A 250 -33.02 -6.46 -7.27
CA ASP A 250 -32.65 -6.18 -5.88
C ASP A 250 -31.17 -6.59 -5.68
N LEU A 251 -30.33 -5.63 -5.25
CA LEU A 251 -28.88 -5.80 -5.06
C LEU A 251 -28.55 -6.09 -3.59
#